data_AF-A0A2G8K7H7-F1
#
_entry.id   AF-A0A2G8K7H7-F1
#
_cell.length_a   1.000
_cell.length_b   1.000
_cell.length_c   1.000
_cell.angle_alpha   90.00
_cell.angle_beta   90.00
_cell.angle_gamma   90.00
#
_symmetry.space_group_name_H-M   'P 1'
#
loop_
_entity.id
_entity.type
_entity.pdbx_description
1 polymer ?
#
loop_
_entity_poly.entity_id
_entity_poly.type
_entity_poly.pdbx_seq_one_letter_code
_entity_poly.pdbx_strand_id
1 'polypeptide(L)'
;DISHLNQAIKHQQAQKKKLRKRPTKGKQKNRTELEEALKRYTIYDKEELEFAKYGQDGLDWVFFMKDVLQVEHIPKPNSSECKRRNKIWELFRSEVVYLVDHILILKNVFQGSLLFLISDENTFENIEPRKVFANLDEICSVSTAFCRELYKGLKETTTREIFGPTEVIVRLLENFDTKISPAYQTYCMNYDSVLLNTSRKMKNTLTSVHFLK
;
A
#
# COMPACT_ATOMS: atom_id res chain seq x y z
N ASP A 1 19.24 -26.60 61.20
CA ASP A 1 17.81 -26.49 61.52
C ASP A 1 17.01 -26.26 60.25
N ILE A 2 16.40 -27.32 59.72
CA ILE A 2 15.76 -27.36 58.39
C ILE A 2 14.45 -26.55 58.37
N SER A 3 13.89 -26.27 59.57
CA SER A 3 12.68 -25.46 59.75
C SER A 3 12.87 -24.02 59.27
N HIS A 4 13.97 -23.38 59.65
CA HIS A 4 14.27 -21.99 59.29
C HIS A 4 14.54 -21.80 57.79
N LEU A 5 15.15 -22.79 57.13
CA LEU A 5 15.42 -22.75 55.69
C LEU A 5 14.12 -22.87 54.87
N ASN A 6 13.20 -23.74 55.30
CA ASN A 6 11.90 -23.91 54.65
C ASN A 6 10.97 -22.69 54.83
N GLN A 7 11.10 -21.99 55.96
CA GLN A 7 10.36 -20.76 56.21
C GLN A 7 10.87 -19.60 55.35
N ALA A 8 12.19 -19.49 55.15
CA ALA A 8 12.80 -18.51 54.25
C ALA A 8 12.43 -18.75 52.77
N ILE A 9 12.37 -20.01 52.32
CA ILE A 9 11.96 -20.38 50.96
C ILE A 9 10.48 -20.05 50.73
N LYS A 10 9.60 -20.34 51.69
CA LYS A 10 8.18 -19.95 51.59
C LYS A 10 8.00 -18.43 51.58
N HIS A 11 8.79 -17.68 52.34
CA HIS A 11 8.74 -16.22 52.36
C HIS A 11 9.22 -15.61 51.04
N GLN A 12 10.29 -16.14 50.44
CA GLN A 12 10.74 -15.74 49.09
C GLN A 12 9.72 -16.09 48.00
N GLN A 13 9.06 -17.25 48.09
CA GLN A 13 8.04 -17.67 47.12
C GLN A 13 6.75 -16.83 47.24
N ALA A 14 6.36 -16.44 48.45
CA ALA A 14 5.24 -15.54 48.70
C ALA A 14 5.52 -14.10 48.21
N GLN A 15 6.76 -13.61 48.38
CA GLN A 15 7.19 -12.32 47.82
C GLN A 15 7.27 -12.36 46.28
N LYS A 16 7.77 -13.46 45.68
CA LYS A 16 7.75 -13.66 44.21
C LYS A 16 6.32 -13.78 43.65
N LYS A 17 5.37 -14.35 44.39
CA LYS A 17 3.95 -14.40 43.99
C LYS A 17 3.25 -13.03 44.13
N LYS A 18 3.62 -12.19 45.09
CA LYS A 18 3.08 -10.82 45.24
C LYS A 18 3.63 -9.84 44.19
N LEU A 19 4.84 -10.03 43.68
CA LEU A 19 5.39 -9.22 42.57
C LEU A 19 4.79 -9.55 41.19
N ARG A 20 4.02 -10.64 41.07
CA ARG A 20 3.50 -11.16 39.79
C ARG A 20 2.00 -10.91 39.58
N LYS A 21 1.44 -9.91 40.25
CA LYS A 21 0.09 -9.39 40.00
C LYS A 21 0.15 -7.87 39.74
N ARG A 22 0.84 -7.47 38.68
CA ARG A 22 0.60 -6.17 38.01
C ARG A 22 -0.28 -6.41 36.79
N PRO A 23 -1.24 -5.53 36.50
CA PRO A 23 -2.39 -5.86 35.66
C PRO A 23 -2.00 -5.92 34.18
N THR A 24 -2.35 -7.02 33.52
CA THR A 24 -2.44 -7.15 32.05
C THR A 24 -3.46 -6.18 31.42
N LYS A 25 -4.25 -5.46 32.24
CA LYS A 25 -5.27 -4.50 31.79
C LYS A 25 -4.70 -3.36 30.93
N GLY A 26 -3.49 -2.88 31.18
CA GLY A 26 -2.91 -1.75 30.42
C GLY A 26 -2.51 -2.11 28.98
N LYS A 27 -1.99 -3.31 28.73
CA LYS A 27 -1.60 -3.77 27.37
C LYS A 27 -2.81 -4.10 26.51
N GLN A 28 -3.85 -4.67 27.13
CA GLN A 28 -5.10 -4.97 26.45
C GLN A 28 -5.88 -3.68 26.13
N LYS A 29 -5.88 -2.71 27.07
CA LYS A 29 -6.52 -1.41 26.91
C LYS A 29 -6.00 -0.64 25.69
N ASN A 30 -4.68 -0.48 25.55
CA ASN A 30 -4.11 0.25 24.40
C ASN A 30 -4.37 -0.45 23.05
N ARG A 31 -4.47 -1.79 23.03
CA ARG A 31 -4.81 -2.54 21.82
C ARG A 31 -6.30 -2.38 21.46
N THR A 32 -7.18 -2.46 22.46
CA THR A 32 -8.62 -2.27 22.26
C THR A 32 -8.95 -0.85 21.85
N GLU A 33 -8.26 0.15 22.41
CA GLU A 33 -8.38 1.57 22.02
C GLU A 33 -7.95 1.78 20.56
N LEU A 34 -6.79 1.23 20.15
CA LEU A 34 -6.33 1.28 18.76
C LEU A 34 -7.31 0.59 17.79
N GLU A 35 -7.85 -0.57 18.17
CA GLU A 35 -8.85 -1.30 17.38
C GLU A 35 -10.16 -0.48 17.27
N GLU A 36 -10.57 0.21 18.32
CA GLU A 36 -11.73 1.13 18.31
C GLU A 36 -11.46 2.38 17.47
N ALA A 37 -10.23 2.90 17.46
CA ALA A 37 -9.80 4.02 16.64
C ALA A 37 -9.83 3.68 15.15
N LEU A 38 -9.26 2.55 14.79
CA LEU A 38 -9.25 2.06 13.40
C LEU A 38 -10.66 1.76 12.89
N LYS A 39 -11.61 1.39 13.76
CA LYS A 39 -13.03 1.26 13.38
C LYS A 39 -13.68 2.58 13.01
N ARG A 40 -13.19 3.71 13.53
CA ARG A 40 -13.67 5.06 13.17
C ARG A 40 -13.06 5.55 11.86
N TYR A 41 -11.92 4.99 11.44
CA TYR A 41 -11.26 5.36 10.21
C TYR A 41 -12.06 4.89 8.99
N THR A 42 -12.47 5.83 8.15
CA THR A 42 -13.03 5.53 6.84
C THR A 42 -11.96 5.75 5.79
N ILE A 43 -11.83 4.79 4.86
CA ILE A 43 -10.94 4.94 3.72
C ILE A 43 -11.53 6.05 2.86
N TYR A 44 -10.86 7.20 2.86
CA TYR A 44 -11.24 8.31 2.00
C TYR A 44 -10.79 7.95 0.57
N ASP A 45 -11.74 7.66 -0.30
CA ASP A 45 -11.49 7.47 -1.74
C ASP A 45 -11.75 8.79 -2.49
N LYS A 46 -10.69 9.57 -2.76
CA LYS A 46 -10.76 10.82 -3.55
C LYS A 46 -10.85 10.56 -5.04
N GLU A 47 -10.53 9.36 -5.50
CA GLU A 47 -10.14 9.14 -6.87
C GLU A 47 -11.05 8.06 -7.48
N GLU A 48 -12.17 8.49 -8.06
CA GLU A 48 -12.93 7.61 -8.95
C GLU A 48 -12.07 7.34 -10.20
N LEU A 49 -11.33 6.24 -10.17
CA LEU A 49 -10.45 5.82 -11.25
C LEU A 49 -11.25 4.99 -12.26
N GLU A 50 -11.73 5.62 -13.34
CA GLU A 50 -12.48 4.95 -14.42
C GLU A 50 -11.81 3.68 -14.94
N PHE A 51 -10.48 3.66 -14.94
CA PHE A 51 -9.69 2.55 -15.46
C PHE A 51 -9.48 1.41 -14.45
N ALA A 52 -9.80 1.60 -13.17
CA ALA A 52 -9.53 0.60 -12.12
C ALA A 52 -10.21 -0.74 -12.39
N LYS A 53 -11.41 -0.72 -13.00
CA LYS A 53 -12.13 -1.94 -13.39
C LYS A 53 -11.31 -2.86 -14.30
N TYR A 54 -10.40 -2.33 -15.11
CA TYR A 54 -9.59 -3.12 -16.04
C TYR A 54 -8.42 -3.85 -15.36
N GLY A 55 -8.13 -3.55 -14.09
CA GLY A 55 -7.18 -4.31 -13.28
C GLY A 55 -7.67 -5.71 -12.89
N GLN A 56 -8.99 -5.94 -12.95
CA GLN A 56 -9.60 -7.21 -12.55
C GLN A 56 -9.12 -8.39 -13.41
N ASP A 57 -8.94 -9.55 -12.79
CA ASP A 57 -8.57 -10.79 -13.47
C ASP A 57 -9.60 -11.22 -14.52
N GLY A 58 -9.12 -11.88 -15.57
CA GLY A 58 -9.96 -12.40 -16.66
C GLY A 58 -10.35 -11.38 -17.74
N LEU A 59 -10.16 -10.08 -17.52
CA LEU A 59 -10.35 -9.07 -18.56
C LEU A 59 -9.18 -9.05 -19.56
N ASP A 60 -9.49 -8.80 -20.83
CA ASP A 60 -8.54 -8.71 -21.95
C ASP A 60 -8.75 -7.44 -22.79
N TRP A 61 -7.87 -7.23 -23.77
CA TRP A 61 -8.01 -6.09 -24.69
C TRP A 61 -9.28 -6.17 -25.54
N VAL A 62 -9.83 -7.37 -25.78
CA VAL A 62 -11.09 -7.52 -26.53
C VAL A 62 -12.22 -6.94 -25.71
N PHE A 63 -12.30 -7.27 -24.41
CA PHE A 63 -13.27 -6.70 -23.48
C PHE A 63 -13.15 -5.17 -23.44
N PHE A 64 -11.93 -4.64 -23.30
CA PHE A 64 -11.69 -3.20 -23.32
C PHE A 64 -12.21 -2.55 -24.60
N MET A 65 -11.91 -3.12 -25.77
CA MET A 65 -12.39 -2.58 -27.05
C MET A 65 -13.92 -2.62 -27.16
N LYS A 66 -14.55 -3.70 -26.71
CA LYS A 66 -16.02 -3.80 -26.70
C LYS A 66 -16.65 -2.75 -25.79
N ASP A 67 -16.06 -2.52 -24.62
CA ASP A 67 -16.51 -1.53 -23.64
C ASP A 67 -16.31 -0.09 -24.16
N VAL A 68 -15.16 0.22 -24.77
CA VAL A 68 -14.89 1.56 -25.32
C VAL A 68 -15.72 1.87 -26.55
N LEU A 69 -15.84 0.91 -27.48
CA LEU A 69 -16.54 1.11 -28.76
C LEU A 69 -18.03 0.82 -28.68
N GLN A 70 -18.51 0.22 -27.59
CA GLN A 70 -19.90 -0.23 -27.41
C GLN A 70 -20.35 -1.17 -28.55
N VAL A 71 -19.54 -2.20 -28.82
CA VAL A 71 -19.79 -3.19 -29.88
C VAL A 71 -19.72 -4.63 -29.36
N GLU A 72 -20.51 -5.51 -29.94
CA GLU A 72 -20.54 -6.93 -29.54
C GLU A 72 -19.38 -7.75 -30.13
N HIS A 73 -18.93 -7.40 -31.34
CA HIS A 73 -17.93 -8.16 -32.11
C HIS A 73 -16.72 -7.30 -32.49
N ILE A 74 -15.54 -7.82 -32.19
CA ILE A 74 -14.25 -7.26 -32.59
C ILE A 74 -13.62 -8.23 -33.60
N PRO A 75 -13.29 -7.77 -34.83
CA PRO A 75 -12.59 -8.58 -35.81
C PRO A 75 -11.32 -9.21 -35.22
N LYS A 76 -11.14 -10.51 -35.44
CA LYS A 76 -9.95 -11.22 -34.98
C LYS A 76 -8.73 -10.75 -35.79
N PRO A 77 -7.71 -10.17 -35.14
CA PRO A 77 -6.49 -9.76 -35.83
C PRO A 77 -5.66 -10.99 -36.24
N ASN A 78 -4.67 -10.77 -37.10
CA ASN A 78 -3.65 -11.78 -37.39
C ASN A 78 -2.84 -12.14 -36.13
N SER A 79 -2.07 -13.22 -36.19
CA SER A 79 -1.37 -13.76 -35.03
C SER A 79 -0.31 -12.81 -34.45
N SER A 80 0.39 -12.04 -35.30
CA SER A 80 1.37 -11.05 -34.86
C SER A 80 0.72 -9.88 -34.14
N GLU A 81 -0.38 -9.35 -34.66
CA GLU A 81 -1.11 -8.26 -34.04
C GLU A 81 -1.78 -8.70 -32.73
N CYS A 82 -2.29 -9.93 -32.66
CA CYS A 82 -2.81 -10.48 -31.41
C CYS A 82 -1.74 -10.48 -30.30
N LYS A 83 -0.51 -10.93 -30.62
CA LYS A 83 0.62 -10.91 -29.67
C LYS A 83 0.97 -9.48 -29.24
N ARG A 84 1.01 -8.54 -30.19
CA ARG A 84 1.31 -7.12 -29.90
C ARG A 84 0.27 -6.52 -28.94
N ARG A 85 -1.02 -6.71 -29.23
CA ARG A 85 -2.13 -6.23 -28.39
C ARG A 85 -2.09 -6.83 -26.99
N ASN A 86 -1.77 -8.13 -26.88
CA ASN A 86 -1.59 -8.77 -25.58
C ASN A 86 -0.47 -8.10 -24.76
N LYS A 87 0.65 -7.73 -25.38
CA LYS A 87 1.75 -7.05 -24.66
C LYS A 87 1.39 -5.66 -24.17
N ILE A 88 0.66 -4.89 -24.98
CA ILE A 88 0.17 -3.58 -24.56
C ILE A 88 -0.88 -3.71 -23.46
N TRP A 89 -1.75 -4.71 -23.54
CA TRP A 89 -2.72 -5.01 -22.50
C TRP A 89 -2.06 -5.42 -21.19
N GLU A 90 -1.08 -6.33 -21.26
CA GLU A 90 -0.30 -6.76 -20.09
C GLU A 90 0.37 -5.57 -19.41
N LEU A 91 0.99 -4.67 -20.19
CA LEU A 91 1.56 -3.42 -19.66
C LEU A 91 0.50 -2.59 -18.95
N PHE A 92 -0.59 -2.23 -19.64
CA PHE A 92 -1.65 -1.40 -19.06
C PHE A 92 -2.23 -2.02 -17.78
N ARG A 93 -2.57 -3.31 -17.80
CA ARG A 93 -3.11 -4.02 -16.64
C ARG A 93 -2.12 -4.01 -15.49
N SER A 94 -0.84 -4.31 -15.75
CA SER A 94 0.17 -4.37 -14.70
C SER A 94 0.34 -3.03 -13.98
N GLU A 95 0.24 -1.92 -14.71
CA GLU A 95 0.35 -0.57 -14.16
C GLU A 95 -0.90 -0.18 -13.36
N VAL A 96 -2.09 -0.55 -13.84
CA VAL A 96 -3.35 -0.37 -13.10
C VAL A 96 -3.34 -1.17 -11.79
N VAL A 97 -2.94 -2.44 -11.83
CA VAL A 97 -2.83 -3.29 -10.64
C VAL A 97 -1.78 -2.73 -9.67
N TYR A 98 -0.61 -2.32 -10.17
CA TYR A 98 0.42 -1.71 -9.34
C TYR A 98 -0.09 -0.46 -8.60
N LEU A 99 -0.83 0.39 -9.30
CA LEU A 99 -1.43 1.57 -8.67
C LEU A 99 -2.52 1.20 -7.65
N VAL A 100 -3.52 0.43 -8.07
CA VAL A 100 -4.73 0.18 -7.27
C VAL A 100 -4.44 -0.76 -6.08
N ASP A 101 -3.77 -1.87 -6.35
CA ASP A 101 -3.58 -2.95 -5.35
C ASP A 101 -2.32 -2.76 -4.51
N HIS A 102 -1.42 -1.84 -4.88
CA HIS A 102 -0.20 -1.59 -4.09
C HIS A 102 -0.10 -0.15 -3.62
N ILE A 103 0.00 0.81 -4.53
CA ILE A 103 0.28 2.20 -4.15
C ILE A 103 -0.89 2.86 -3.40
N LEU A 104 -2.12 2.70 -3.88
CA LEU A 104 -3.30 3.25 -3.21
C LEU A 104 -3.60 2.53 -1.89
N ILE A 105 -3.30 1.24 -1.76
CA ILE A 105 -3.40 0.55 -0.47
C ILE A 105 -2.39 1.14 0.51
N LEU A 106 -1.12 1.29 0.10
CA LEU A 106 -0.09 1.92 0.94
C LEU A 106 -0.49 3.34 1.37
N LYS A 107 -1.07 4.13 0.47
CA LYS A 107 -1.46 5.51 0.74
C LYS A 107 -2.75 5.61 1.57
N ASN A 108 -3.85 5.06 1.08
CA ASN A 108 -5.18 5.31 1.63
C ASN A 108 -5.49 4.41 2.82
N VAL A 109 -4.87 3.23 2.91
CA VAL A 109 -5.07 2.32 4.06
C VAL A 109 -3.97 2.56 5.09
N PHE A 110 -2.70 2.38 4.73
CA PHE A 110 -1.62 2.42 5.73
C PHE A 110 -1.21 3.84 6.14
N GLN A 111 -0.86 4.71 5.19
CA GLN A 111 -0.47 6.08 5.51
C GLN A 111 -1.66 6.89 6.05
N GLY A 112 -2.84 6.73 5.44
CA GLY A 112 -4.07 7.41 5.85
C GLY A 112 -4.50 7.05 7.28
N SER A 113 -4.53 5.75 7.63
CA SER A 113 -4.84 5.34 9.00
C SER A 113 -3.78 5.80 10.01
N LEU A 114 -2.49 5.78 9.65
CA LEU A 114 -1.43 6.29 10.52
C LEU A 114 -1.60 7.80 10.79
N LEU A 115 -1.88 8.59 9.77
CA LEU A 115 -2.13 10.03 9.91
C LEU A 115 -3.36 10.32 10.77
N PHE A 116 -4.43 9.54 10.58
CA PHE A 116 -5.63 9.61 11.42
C PHE A 116 -5.28 9.33 12.89
N LEU A 117 -4.55 8.24 13.19
CA LEU A 117 -4.16 7.88 14.54
C LEU A 117 -3.22 8.90 15.21
N ILE A 118 -2.31 9.51 14.44
CA ILE A 118 -1.46 10.60 14.93
C ILE A 118 -2.32 11.81 15.34
N SER A 119 -3.40 12.08 14.59
CA SER A 119 -4.24 13.27 14.80
C SER A 119 -5.32 13.07 15.87
N ASP A 120 -5.86 11.87 16.02
CA ASP A 120 -7.03 11.58 16.88
C ASP A 120 -6.65 11.23 18.33
N GLU A 121 -5.47 10.63 18.58
CA GLU A 121 -5.27 9.94 19.87
C GLU A 121 -4.02 10.32 20.69
N ASN A 122 -3.12 11.21 20.27
CA ASN A 122 -1.79 11.38 20.93
C ASN A 122 -1.01 10.05 21.15
N THR A 123 -1.48 8.92 20.59
CA THR A 123 -0.95 7.56 20.80
C THR A 123 0.43 7.38 20.14
N PHE A 124 0.73 8.21 19.14
CA PHE A 124 1.95 8.14 18.34
C PHE A 124 2.71 9.47 18.32
N GLU A 125 3.14 9.95 19.49
CA GLU A 125 4.13 11.03 19.54
C GLU A 125 5.43 10.59 18.84
N ASN A 126 5.95 11.43 17.94
CA ASN A 126 7.23 11.25 17.23
C ASN A 126 7.25 10.25 16.04
N ILE A 127 6.11 9.89 15.45
CA ILE A 127 6.11 9.25 14.13
C ILE A 127 6.05 10.31 13.04
N GLU A 128 7.06 10.29 12.17
CA GLU A 128 7.12 11.16 11.00
C GLU A 128 6.76 10.32 9.77
N PRO A 129 5.59 10.54 9.13
CA PRO A 129 5.09 9.73 8.02
C PRO A 129 6.08 9.61 6.85
N ARG A 130 6.80 10.69 6.53
CA ARG A 130 7.84 10.69 5.48
C ARG A 130 8.99 9.72 5.77
N LYS A 131 9.30 9.43 7.04
CA LYS A 131 10.32 8.44 7.42
C LYS A 131 9.82 6.99 7.32
N VAL A 132 8.52 6.80 7.15
CA VAL A 132 7.85 5.48 7.06
C VAL A 132 7.39 5.19 5.62
N PHE A 133 7.04 6.23 4.86
CA PHE A 133 6.50 6.10 3.50
C PHE A 133 7.31 6.85 2.43
N ALA A 134 8.43 7.48 2.79
CA ALA A 134 9.25 8.30 1.87
C ALA A 134 8.40 9.36 1.15
N ASN A 135 8.52 9.43 -0.19
CA ASN A 135 7.75 10.28 -1.09
C ASN A 135 6.56 9.54 -1.72
N LEU A 136 5.87 8.67 -0.97
CA LEU A 136 4.72 7.89 -1.47
C LEU A 136 3.62 8.75 -2.13
N ASP A 137 3.36 9.96 -1.62
CA ASP A 137 2.39 10.88 -2.23
C ASP A 137 2.76 11.25 -3.67
N GLU A 138 4.06 11.47 -3.92
CA GLU A 138 4.60 11.76 -5.24
C GLU A 138 4.53 10.53 -6.16
N ILE A 139 4.93 9.35 -5.65
CA ILE A 139 4.80 8.07 -6.37
C ILE A 139 3.36 7.81 -6.79
N CYS A 140 2.41 7.99 -5.87
CA CYS A 140 0.99 7.87 -6.16
C CYS A 140 0.57 8.86 -7.24
N SER A 141 0.98 10.13 -7.14
CA SER A 141 0.62 11.14 -8.12
C SER A 141 1.14 10.82 -9.53
N VAL A 142 2.41 10.42 -9.67
CA VAL A 142 3.00 10.09 -10.98
C VAL A 142 2.42 8.80 -11.56
N SER A 143 2.14 7.80 -10.72
CA SER A 143 1.54 6.52 -11.13
C SER A 143 0.09 6.72 -11.60
N THR A 144 -0.70 7.49 -10.85
CA THR A 144 -2.06 7.86 -11.24
C THR A 144 -2.06 8.64 -12.56
N ALA A 145 -1.15 9.61 -12.72
CA ALA A 145 -1.04 10.37 -13.96
C ALA A 145 -0.67 9.46 -15.15
N PHE A 146 0.29 8.56 -14.98
CA PHE A 146 0.68 7.60 -16.01
C PHE A 146 -0.48 6.69 -16.43
N CYS A 147 -1.19 6.09 -15.47
CA CYS A 147 -2.35 5.23 -15.77
C CYS A 147 -3.46 6.00 -16.48
N ARG A 148 -3.72 7.26 -16.09
CA ARG A 148 -4.71 8.13 -16.75
C ARG A 148 -4.33 8.43 -18.18
N GLU A 149 -3.09 8.82 -18.43
CA GLU A 149 -2.59 9.14 -19.77
C GLU A 149 -2.58 7.89 -20.66
N LEU A 150 -2.17 6.74 -20.13
CA LEU A 150 -2.20 5.47 -20.85
C LEU A 150 -3.62 5.04 -21.19
N TYR A 151 -4.53 5.04 -20.21
CA TYR A 151 -5.94 4.75 -20.44
C TYR A 151 -6.55 5.67 -21.50
N LYS A 152 -6.33 6.98 -21.38
CA LYS A 152 -6.81 7.97 -22.35
C LYS A 152 -6.25 7.71 -23.75
N GLY A 153 -4.93 7.49 -23.86
CA GLY A 153 -4.28 7.20 -25.13
C GLY A 153 -4.81 5.93 -25.79
N LEU A 154 -5.04 4.85 -25.01
CA LEU A 154 -5.66 3.63 -25.52
C LEU A 154 -7.10 3.86 -25.95
N LYS A 155 -7.91 4.57 -25.14
CA LYS A 155 -9.32 4.86 -25.43
C LYS A 155 -9.48 5.68 -26.71
N GLU A 156 -8.70 6.75 -26.88
CA GLU A 156 -8.80 7.68 -28.01
C GLU A 156 -8.31 7.08 -29.34
N THR A 157 -7.38 6.12 -29.29
CA THR A 157 -6.82 5.48 -30.50
C THR A 157 -7.49 4.17 -30.86
N THR A 158 -8.39 3.67 -30.00
CA THR A 158 -9.09 2.41 -30.23
C THR A 158 -10.13 2.57 -31.34
N THR A 159 -10.04 1.71 -32.35
CA THR A 159 -11.04 1.56 -33.42
C THR A 159 -11.40 0.09 -33.55
N ARG A 160 -12.36 -0.28 -34.42
CA ARG A 160 -12.71 -1.70 -34.62
C ARG A 160 -11.51 -2.58 -35.03
N GLU A 161 -10.52 -2.00 -35.69
CA GLU A 161 -9.37 -2.71 -36.23
C GLU A 161 -8.07 -2.38 -35.52
N ILE A 162 -8.02 -1.32 -34.71
CA ILE A 162 -6.79 -0.83 -34.07
C ILE A 162 -6.97 -0.84 -32.57
N PHE A 163 -6.00 -1.41 -31.86
CA PHE A 163 -5.88 -1.31 -30.42
C PHE A 163 -4.44 -0.97 -30.04
N GLY A 164 -4.30 0.06 -29.20
CA GLY A 164 -3.03 0.49 -28.63
C GLY A 164 -1.90 0.59 -29.65
N PRO A 165 -1.98 1.45 -30.66
CA PRO A 165 -0.86 1.63 -31.59
C PRO A 165 0.42 2.01 -30.81
N THR A 166 1.57 1.50 -31.23
CA THR A 166 2.83 1.56 -30.46
C THR A 166 3.24 3.00 -30.13
N GLU A 167 2.84 3.94 -30.97
CA GLU A 167 3.03 5.39 -30.84
C GLU A 167 2.43 5.93 -29.53
N VAL A 168 1.34 5.34 -29.03
CA VAL A 168 0.76 5.71 -27.72
C VAL A 168 1.77 5.43 -26.61
N ILE A 169 2.39 4.25 -26.64
CA ILE A 169 3.36 3.83 -25.62
C ILE A 169 4.64 4.66 -25.73
N VAL A 170 5.14 4.87 -26.95
CA VAL A 170 6.35 5.68 -27.18
C VAL A 170 6.18 7.08 -26.62
N ARG A 171 5.07 7.76 -26.95
CA ARG A 171 4.77 9.11 -26.46
C ARG A 171 4.66 9.20 -24.94
N LEU A 172 4.13 8.15 -24.29
CA LEU A 172 4.06 8.09 -22.82
C LEU A 172 5.45 7.95 -22.21
N LEU A 173 6.29 7.11 -22.83
CA LEU A 173 7.64 6.83 -22.36
C LEU A 173 8.62 7.99 -22.61
N GLU A 174 8.37 8.86 -23.60
CA GLU A 174 9.14 10.09 -23.81
C GLU A 174 9.18 10.99 -22.57
N ASN A 175 8.11 10.98 -21.77
CA ASN A 175 8.02 11.76 -20.52
C ASN A 175 8.49 10.97 -19.28
N PHE A 176 8.90 9.71 -19.44
CA PHE A 176 9.24 8.84 -18.32
C PHE A 176 10.45 9.35 -17.55
N ASP A 177 11.52 9.71 -18.25
CA ASP A 177 12.78 10.13 -17.63
C ASP A 177 12.65 11.44 -16.85
N THR A 178 11.75 12.33 -17.28
CA THR A 178 11.62 13.66 -16.70
C THR A 178 10.58 13.73 -15.58
N LYS A 179 9.53 12.91 -15.61
CA LYS A 179 8.42 12.98 -14.65
C LYS A 179 8.31 11.77 -13.74
N ILE A 180 8.54 10.56 -14.26
CA ILE A 180 8.28 9.32 -13.53
C ILE A 180 9.56 8.87 -12.83
N SER A 181 10.65 8.74 -13.57
CA SER A 181 11.94 8.26 -13.06
C SER A 181 12.43 8.99 -11.80
N PRO A 182 12.38 10.34 -11.68
CA PRO A 182 12.90 11.04 -10.50
C PRO A 182 12.15 10.72 -9.21
N ALA A 183 10.82 10.59 -9.28
CA ALA A 183 10.00 10.24 -8.12
C ALA A 183 10.34 8.82 -7.62
N TYR A 184 10.45 7.85 -8.53
CA TYR A 184 10.82 6.48 -8.22
C TYR A 184 12.25 6.34 -7.72
N GLN A 185 13.21 7.05 -8.32
CA GLN A 185 14.59 7.11 -7.82
C GLN A 185 14.62 7.59 -6.37
N THR A 186 13.91 8.68 -6.07
CA THR A 186 13.81 9.23 -4.72
C THR A 186 13.21 8.21 -3.74
N TYR A 187 12.16 7.48 -4.16
CA TYR A 187 11.55 6.46 -3.34
C TYR A 187 12.51 5.29 -3.06
N CYS A 188 13.17 4.77 -4.09
CA CYS A 188 14.13 3.67 -3.97
C CYS A 188 15.34 4.04 -3.10
N MET A 189 15.89 5.25 -3.25
CA MET A 189 17.01 5.73 -2.43
C MET A 189 16.64 5.83 -0.94
N ASN A 190 15.38 6.11 -0.64
CA ASN A 190 14.90 6.19 0.74
C ASN A 190 14.38 4.85 1.29
N TYR A 191 14.23 3.83 0.44
CA TYR A 191 13.60 2.55 0.80
C TYR A 191 14.30 1.83 1.96
N ASP A 192 15.62 1.70 1.90
CA ASP A 192 16.39 1.04 2.97
C ASP A 192 16.28 1.80 4.29
N SER A 193 16.33 3.13 4.22
CA SER A 193 16.17 3.99 5.39
C SER A 193 14.78 3.85 6.02
N VAL A 194 13.75 3.72 5.18
CA VAL A 194 12.37 3.46 5.59
C VAL A 194 12.29 2.09 6.27
N LEU A 195 12.75 1.02 5.63
CA LEU A 195 12.71 -0.33 6.20
C LEU A 195 13.43 -0.40 7.55
N LEU A 196 14.61 0.22 7.65
CA LEU A 196 15.37 0.32 8.89
C LEU A 196 14.61 1.11 9.96
N ASN A 197 14.02 2.25 9.61
CA ASN A 197 13.29 3.09 10.55
C ASN A 197 12.00 2.44 11.03
N THR A 198 11.23 1.82 10.13
CA THR A 198 10.02 1.08 10.43
C THR A 198 10.34 -0.13 11.31
N SER A 199 11.38 -0.90 10.96
CA SER A 199 11.84 -2.04 11.76
C SER A 199 12.35 -1.62 13.13
N ARG A 200 13.11 -0.52 13.22
CA ARG A 200 13.64 0.00 14.49
C ARG A 200 12.55 0.60 15.36
N LYS A 201 11.59 1.35 14.80
CA LYS A 201 10.46 1.90 15.55
C LYS A 201 9.47 0.81 15.96
N MET A 202 9.13 -0.15 15.09
CA MET A 202 8.33 -1.31 15.48
C MET A 202 9.03 -2.14 16.55
N LYS A 203 10.34 -2.41 16.41
CA LYS A 203 11.12 -3.06 17.46
C LYS A 203 11.09 -2.23 18.73
N ASN A 204 11.42 -0.95 18.71
CA ASN A 204 11.44 -0.10 19.91
C ASN A 204 10.07 0.09 20.56
N THR A 205 8.97 0.12 19.81
CA THR A 205 7.63 0.10 20.36
C THR A 205 7.35 -1.26 21.02
N LEU A 206 7.82 -2.37 20.43
CA LEU A 206 7.79 -3.71 21.06
C LEU A 206 8.78 -3.85 22.23
N THR A 207 9.95 -3.21 22.21
CA THR A 207 10.94 -3.25 23.29
C THR A 207 10.55 -2.33 24.44
N SER A 208 9.96 -1.17 24.19
CA SER A 208 9.32 -0.34 25.23
C SER A 208 8.16 -1.08 25.90
N VAL A 209 7.51 -2.02 25.20
CA VAL A 209 6.53 -2.97 25.77
C VAL A 209 7.20 -4.13 26.53
N HIS A 210 8.49 -4.40 26.30
CA HIS A 210 9.32 -5.41 26.96
C HIS A 210 10.28 -4.87 28.06
N PHE A 211 10.49 -3.56 28.16
CA PHE A 211 11.37 -2.91 29.14
C PHE A 211 10.67 -2.53 30.46
N LEU A 212 9.37 -2.75 30.56
CA LEU A 212 8.64 -2.77 31.84
C LEU A 212 8.56 -4.21 32.38
N LYS A 213 9.73 -4.83 32.59
CA LYS A 213 9.86 -6.12 33.30
C LYS A 213 9.50 -5.98 34.78
#